data_AF-A0A0H3D0S6-F1
#
_entry.id   AF-A0A0H3D0S6-F1
#
_cell.length_a   1.000
_cell.length_b   1.000
_cell.length_c   1.000
_cell.angle_alpha   90.00
_cell.angle_beta   90.00
_cell.angle_gamma   90.00
#
_symmetry.space_group_name_H-M   'P 1'
#
loop_
_entity.id
_entity.type
_entity.pdbx_description
1 polymer ?
#
loop_
_entity_poly.entity_id
_entity_poly.type
_entity_poly.pdbx_seq_one_letter_code
_entity_poly.pdbx_strand_id
1 'polypeptide(L)'
;MRRRTAAFAALLAVVVLAPPAQAAAAVYGDFSLMFQRSAGQYAPPGEKAFQWAWSPQSATESEISWGDPVAWPPSYAEHFIRSGDWILLDGWGGNGTYYTERVTSESFCRGSTCSPISSDGGRQHYVRWNVPSSDYRLVADGTVTEQGSGRPFRFRHEQTWGAPAPCGSARFGAQTCVTQTETWSDDKDLPAGSPIRRTLHRSIKIAKGLGMAFAIDQDVPSAWHAEATAYWKW
;
A
#
# COMPACT_ATOMS: atom_id res chain seq x y z
N MET A 1 -4.64 -40.38 74.88
CA MET A 1 -5.51 -39.78 73.85
C MET A 1 -4.96 -38.40 73.48
N ARG A 2 -4.29 -38.27 72.32
CA ARG A 2 -3.60 -37.02 71.90
C ARG A 2 -4.51 -36.21 70.97
N ARG A 3 -4.79 -34.95 71.36
CA ARG A 3 -5.49 -33.93 70.57
C ARG A 3 -4.66 -33.57 69.33
N ARG A 4 -5.29 -33.56 68.14
CA ARG A 4 -4.70 -33.04 66.90
C ARG A 4 -5.32 -31.68 66.60
N THR A 5 -4.50 -30.64 66.65
CA THR A 5 -4.80 -29.26 66.29
C THR A 5 -4.80 -29.13 64.76
N ALA A 6 -5.89 -28.65 64.17
CA ALA A 6 -5.98 -28.33 62.76
C ALA A 6 -5.52 -26.88 62.53
N ALA A 7 -4.52 -26.68 61.68
CA ALA A 7 -4.08 -25.35 61.24
C ALA A 7 -4.71 -25.04 59.88
N PHE A 8 -5.56 -24.02 59.84
CA PHE A 8 -6.08 -23.43 58.60
C PHE A 8 -5.03 -22.47 58.04
N ALA A 9 -4.49 -22.77 56.85
CA ALA A 9 -3.66 -21.86 56.09
C ALA A 9 -4.55 -21.09 55.10
N ALA A 10 -4.72 -19.80 55.34
CA ALA A 10 -5.36 -18.88 54.40
C ALA A 10 -4.34 -18.48 53.32
N LEU A 11 -4.52 -18.96 52.09
CA LEU A 11 -3.81 -18.43 50.92
C LEU A 11 -4.46 -17.10 50.50
N LEU A 12 -3.77 -15.98 50.70
CA LEU A 12 -4.09 -14.72 50.05
C LEU A 12 -3.75 -14.82 48.56
N ALA A 13 -4.77 -14.77 47.70
CA ALA A 13 -4.60 -14.60 46.26
C ALA A 13 -4.25 -13.14 45.95
N VAL A 14 -2.98 -12.87 45.67
CA VAL A 14 -2.53 -11.59 45.11
C VAL A 14 -2.89 -11.58 43.62
N VAL A 15 -3.98 -10.89 43.27
CA VAL A 15 -4.32 -10.60 41.88
C VAL A 15 -3.42 -9.46 41.40
N VAL A 16 -2.35 -9.80 40.69
CA VAL A 16 -1.52 -8.82 39.98
C VAL A 16 -2.34 -8.27 38.82
N LEU A 17 -2.84 -7.05 38.96
CA LEU A 17 -3.47 -6.30 37.87
C LEU A 17 -2.37 -5.93 36.86
N ALA A 18 -2.22 -6.75 35.82
CA ALA A 18 -1.39 -6.37 34.68
C ALA A 18 -2.03 -5.14 33.99
N PRO A 19 -1.25 -4.11 33.62
CA PRO A 19 -1.79 -3.00 32.85
C PRO A 19 -2.36 -3.52 31.51
N PRO A 20 -3.44 -2.90 30.99
CA PRO A 20 -4.02 -3.30 29.73
C PRO A 20 -2.95 -3.21 28.64
N ALA A 21 -2.71 -4.32 27.94
CA ALA A 21 -1.79 -4.36 26.81
C ALA A 21 -2.31 -3.39 25.75
N GLN A 22 -1.59 -2.29 25.54
CA GLN A 22 -1.90 -1.32 24.50
C GLN A 22 -1.61 -1.98 23.16
N ALA A 23 -2.65 -2.22 22.36
CA ALA A 23 -2.49 -2.82 21.04
C ALA A 23 -1.51 -1.97 20.23
N ALA A 24 -0.49 -2.61 19.64
CA ALA A 24 0.45 -1.93 18.77
C ALA A 24 -0.31 -1.21 17.65
N ALA A 25 0.15 -0.01 17.30
CA ALA A 25 -0.39 0.71 16.15
C ALA A 25 -0.29 -0.17 14.89
N ALA A 26 -1.34 -0.16 14.06
CA ALA A 26 -1.33 -0.95 12.84
C ALA A 26 -0.25 -0.41 11.88
N VAL A 27 0.46 -1.30 11.23
CA VAL A 27 1.48 -0.94 10.24
C VAL A 27 0.99 -1.30 8.84
N TYR A 28 1.51 -0.63 7.81
CA TYR A 28 1.07 -0.83 6.43
C TYR A 28 1.26 -2.28 5.97
N GLY A 29 2.30 -2.96 6.47
CA GLY A 29 2.52 -4.38 6.23
C GLY A 29 1.39 -5.30 6.73
N ASP A 30 0.60 -4.87 7.72
CA ASP A 30 -0.59 -5.63 8.15
C ASP A 30 -1.70 -5.62 7.08
N PHE A 31 -1.68 -4.63 6.17
CA PHE A 31 -2.66 -4.45 5.12
C PHE A 31 -2.13 -4.94 3.78
N SER A 32 -0.99 -4.42 3.32
CA SER A 32 -0.46 -4.74 1.99
C SER A 32 0.14 -6.14 1.90
N LEU A 33 0.63 -6.67 3.02
CA LEU A 33 1.44 -7.88 3.08
C LEU A 33 2.76 -7.78 2.28
N MET A 34 3.25 -6.57 2.00
CA MET A 34 4.31 -6.34 1.00
C MET A 34 5.63 -7.07 1.22
N PHE A 35 6.00 -7.39 2.46
CA PHE A 35 7.21 -8.16 2.79
C PHE A 35 6.92 -9.65 3.04
N GLN A 36 5.78 -10.14 2.57
CA GLN A 36 5.40 -11.54 2.56
C GLN A 36 5.13 -11.98 1.12
N ARG A 37 5.48 -13.22 0.79
CA ARG A 37 5.05 -13.87 -0.45
C ARG A 37 3.54 -14.05 -0.40
N SER A 38 2.84 -13.13 -1.06
CA SER A 38 1.40 -13.02 -1.02
C SER A 38 0.89 -12.48 -2.36
N ALA A 39 -0.29 -12.94 -2.73
CA ALA A 39 -0.89 -12.63 -4.01
C ALA A 39 -2.40 -12.69 -3.89
N GLY A 40 -3.06 -12.09 -4.86
CA GLY A 40 -4.49 -12.11 -4.96
C GLY A 40 -4.96 -11.88 -6.39
N GLN A 41 -6.24 -12.18 -6.61
CA GLN A 41 -6.93 -11.88 -7.84
C GLN A 41 -8.12 -10.98 -7.55
N TYR A 42 -8.48 -10.17 -8.53
CA TYR A 42 -9.64 -9.30 -8.51
C TYR A 42 -10.26 -9.24 -9.91
N ALA A 43 -11.57 -9.01 -9.99
CA ALA A 43 -12.27 -8.95 -11.27
C ALA A 43 -13.47 -8.00 -11.20
N PRO A 44 -13.78 -7.27 -12.28
CA PRO A 44 -15.11 -6.75 -12.47
C PRO A 44 -16.16 -7.88 -12.52
N PRO A 45 -17.43 -7.63 -12.16
CA PRO A 45 -18.47 -8.66 -12.22
C PRO A 45 -18.62 -9.26 -13.62
N GLY A 46 -18.45 -10.59 -13.73
CA GLY A 46 -18.60 -11.31 -14.99
C GLY A 46 -17.41 -11.20 -15.96
N GLU A 47 -16.36 -10.47 -15.59
CA GLU A 47 -15.16 -10.27 -16.42
C GLU A 47 -14.02 -11.20 -16.02
N LYS A 48 -12.97 -11.24 -16.84
CA LYS A 48 -11.74 -11.97 -16.51
C LYS A 48 -11.04 -11.38 -15.27
N ALA A 49 -10.39 -12.25 -14.51
CA ALA A 49 -9.61 -11.83 -13.35
C ALA A 49 -8.27 -11.19 -13.76
N PHE A 50 -7.84 -10.23 -12.96
CA PHE A 50 -6.47 -9.71 -12.89
C PHE A 50 -5.81 -10.26 -11.64
N GLN A 51 -4.48 -10.25 -11.61
CA GLN A 51 -3.69 -10.76 -10.50
C GLN A 51 -2.67 -9.72 -10.04
N TRP A 52 -2.40 -9.74 -8.74
CA TRP A 52 -1.26 -9.06 -8.14
C TRP A 52 -0.42 -10.06 -7.34
N ALA A 53 0.89 -9.81 -7.22
CA ALA A 53 1.75 -10.59 -6.33
C ALA A 53 2.91 -9.75 -5.80
N TRP A 54 3.17 -9.86 -4.50
CA TRP A 54 4.38 -9.35 -3.86
C TRP A 54 5.53 -10.35 -4.01
N SER A 55 6.70 -9.81 -4.33
CA SER A 55 7.98 -10.49 -4.45
C SER A 55 8.99 -9.82 -3.51
N PRO A 56 9.05 -10.22 -2.22
CA PRO A 56 9.99 -9.65 -1.27
C PRO A 56 11.43 -9.95 -1.69
N GLN A 57 12.23 -8.89 -1.83
CA GLN A 57 13.66 -8.97 -2.17
C GLN A 57 14.53 -9.01 -0.91
N SER A 58 14.08 -8.35 0.15
CA SER A 58 14.73 -8.34 1.45
C SER A 58 13.72 -8.04 2.57
N ALA A 59 14.21 -7.81 3.79
CA ALA A 59 13.35 -7.36 4.90
C ALA A 59 12.78 -5.94 4.71
N THR A 60 13.36 -5.16 3.79
CA THR A 60 12.99 -3.76 3.55
C THR A 60 12.72 -3.46 2.09
N GLU A 61 12.85 -4.42 1.18
CA GLU A 61 12.60 -4.22 -0.25
C GLU A 61 11.65 -5.27 -0.80
N SER A 62 10.75 -4.84 -1.66
CA SER A 62 9.77 -5.72 -2.31
C SER A 62 9.35 -5.15 -3.64
N GLU A 63 8.97 -6.04 -4.55
CA GLU A 63 8.35 -5.67 -5.81
C GLU A 63 6.89 -6.15 -5.84
N ILE A 64 6.01 -5.40 -6.47
CA ILE A 64 4.65 -5.88 -6.80
C ILE A 64 4.46 -5.91 -8.30
N SER A 65 4.00 -7.06 -8.78
CA SER A 65 3.55 -7.24 -10.15
C SER A 65 2.04 -7.21 -10.22
N TRP A 66 1.52 -6.68 -11.31
CA TRP A 66 0.09 -6.62 -11.64
C TRP A 66 -0.10 -7.10 -13.08
N GLY A 67 -1.08 -7.96 -13.38
CA GLY A 67 -1.26 -8.43 -14.74
C GLY A 67 -2.33 -9.50 -14.95
N ASP A 68 -2.33 -10.04 -16.17
CA ASP A 68 -3.20 -11.15 -16.56
C ASP A 68 -2.68 -12.47 -15.94
N PRO A 69 -3.50 -13.21 -15.17
CA PRO A 69 -3.08 -14.47 -14.55
C PRO A 69 -2.71 -15.56 -15.58
N VAL A 70 -3.22 -15.49 -16.81
CA VAL A 70 -2.92 -16.47 -17.87
C VAL A 70 -1.53 -16.23 -18.49
N ALA A 71 -1.03 -15.00 -18.44
CA ALA A 71 0.28 -14.60 -18.97
C ALA A 71 1.30 -14.34 -17.85
N TRP A 72 1.14 -14.97 -16.69
CA TRP A 72 1.96 -14.72 -15.51
C TRP A 72 3.35 -15.39 -15.60
N PRO A 73 4.45 -14.73 -15.18
CA PRO A 73 4.52 -13.39 -14.61
C PRO A 73 4.54 -12.28 -15.68
N PRO A 74 3.94 -11.11 -15.40
CA PRO A 74 4.07 -9.95 -16.28
C PRO A 74 5.50 -9.40 -16.24
N SER A 75 5.91 -8.69 -17.28
CA SER A 75 7.18 -7.94 -17.27
C SER A 75 7.15 -6.70 -16.36
N TYR A 76 5.96 -6.31 -15.89
CA TYR A 76 5.75 -5.13 -15.08
C TYR A 76 5.91 -5.44 -13.59
N ALA A 77 6.71 -4.65 -12.89
CA ALA A 77 6.88 -4.75 -11.44
C ALA A 77 7.29 -3.39 -10.85
N GLU A 78 6.55 -2.90 -9.86
CA GLU A 78 6.89 -1.68 -9.11
C GLU A 78 7.82 -2.03 -7.94
N HIS A 79 8.91 -1.27 -7.76
CA HIS A 79 9.91 -1.52 -6.72
C HIS A 79 9.72 -0.57 -5.53
N PHE A 80 9.57 -1.16 -4.35
CA PHE A 80 9.33 -0.45 -3.09
C PHE A 80 10.42 -0.70 -2.06
N ILE A 81 10.76 0.34 -1.31
CA ILE A 81 11.79 0.34 -0.28
C ILE A 81 11.21 0.90 1.02
N ARG A 82 11.36 0.18 2.13
CA ARG A 82 11.05 0.69 3.47
C ARG A 82 12.25 1.45 4.03
N SER A 83 12.07 2.73 4.29
CA SER A 83 13.05 3.63 4.91
C SER A 83 12.43 4.29 6.14
N GLY A 84 12.79 3.81 7.33
CA GLY A 84 12.20 4.29 8.59
C GLY A 84 10.69 4.11 8.65
N ASP A 85 9.96 5.22 8.74
CA ASP A 85 8.49 5.27 8.81
C ASP A 85 7.83 5.44 7.42
N TRP A 86 8.57 5.23 6.34
CA TRP A 86 8.07 5.40 4.99
C TRP A 86 8.30 4.15 4.15
N ILE A 87 7.35 3.90 3.27
CA ILE A 87 7.55 3.14 2.06
C ILE A 87 7.81 4.14 0.94
N LEU A 88 8.87 3.90 0.19
CA LEU A 88 9.30 4.69 -0.94
C LEU A 88 9.05 3.91 -2.23
N LEU A 89 8.61 4.59 -3.28
CA LEU A 89 8.58 4.09 -4.64
C LEU A 89 9.88 4.51 -5.33
N ASP A 90 10.63 3.54 -5.86
CA ASP A 90 11.87 3.82 -6.59
C ASP A 90 11.64 3.92 -8.12
N GLY A 91 10.69 3.16 -8.63
CA GLY A 91 10.42 3.03 -10.05
C GLY A 91 9.73 1.71 -10.37
N TRP A 92 9.75 1.33 -11.64
CA TRP A 92 9.19 0.06 -12.09
C TRP A 92 9.93 -0.54 -13.28
N GLY A 93 9.99 -1.86 -13.33
CA GLY A 93 10.34 -2.63 -14.53
C GLY A 93 9.15 -2.71 -15.49
N GLY A 94 9.42 -2.74 -16.79
CA GLY A 94 8.41 -2.93 -17.83
C GLY A 94 8.97 -2.76 -19.23
N ASN A 95 8.37 -3.37 -20.24
CA ASN A 95 8.78 -3.21 -21.65
C ASN A 95 10.28 -3.49 -21.92
N GLY A 96 10.91 -4.37 -21.14
CA GLY A 96 12.34 -4.70 -21.28
C GLY A 96 13.31 -3.62 -20.77
N THR A 97 12.82 -2.62 -20.04
CA THR A 97 13.61 -1.56 -19.41
C THR A 97 13.14 -1.32 -17.97
N TYR A 98 13.88 -0.49 -17.24
CA TYR A 98 13.44 0.07 -15.96
C TYR A 98 13.13 1.56 -16.13
N TYR A 99 12.12 2.03 -15.40
CA TYR A 99 11.71 3.42 -15.33
C TYR A 99 12.04 3.92 -13.93
N THR A 100 13.03 4.79 -13.83
CA THR A 100 13.47 5.36 -12.55
C THR A 100 12.66 6.61 -12.25
N GLU A 101 12.01 6.65 -11.10
CA GLU A 101 11.17 7.76 -10.68
C GLU A 101 11.91 8.64 -9.67
N ARG A 102 12.04 9.95 -9.96
CA ARG A 102 12.66 10.89 -9.03
C ARG A 102 11.83 12.14 -8.83
N VAL A 103 11.48 12.41 -7.59
CA VAL A 103 10.75 13.61 -7.17
C VAL A 103 11.68 14.82 -7.11
N THR A 104 11.15 15.96 -7.55
CA THR A 104 11.78 17.27 -7.38
C THR A 104 11.17 18.04 -6.21
N SER A 105 9.92 17.73 -5.86
CA SER A 105 9.24 18.29 -4.69
C SER A 105 8.16 17.33 -4.20
N GLU A 106 8.01 17.25 -2.89
CA GLU A 106 6.93 16.48 -2.25
C GLU A 106 6.34 17.24 -1.07
N SER A 107 5.06 17.01 -0.82
CA SER A 107 4.36 17.59 0.32
C SER A 107 3.46 16.56 1.00
N PHE A 108 3.46 16.60 2.33
CA PHE A 108 2.54 15.86 3.19
C PHE A 108 1.49 16.84 3.70
N CYS A 109 0.21 16.52 3.48
CA CYS A 109 -0.91 17.36 3.86
C CYS A 109 -1.82 16.66 4.87
N ARG A 110 -2.28 17.40 5.88
CA ARG A 110 -3.39 17.02 6.77
C ARG A 110 -4.47 18.09 6.66
N GLY A 111 -5.63 17.70 6.13
CA GLY A 111 -6.66 18.66 5.72
C GLY A 111 -6.08 19.63 4.68
N SER A 112 -6.22 20.93 4.94
CA SER A 112 -5.70 22.00 4.06
C SER A 112 -4.24 22.37 4.30
N THR A 113 -3.62 21.89 5.37
CA THR A 113 -2.24 22.25 5.73
C THR A 113 -1.25 21.27 5.11
N CYS A 114 -0.34 21.76 4.28
CA CYS A 114 0.72 20.98 3.65
C CYS A 114 2.09 21.41 4.17
N SER A 115 3.02 20.47 4.27
CA SER A 115 4.42 20.72 4.62
C SER A 115 5.34 19.91 3.71
N PRO A 116 6.49 20.47 3.30
CA PRO A 116 7.46 19.72 2.51
C PRO A 116 7.93 18.46 3.23
N ILE A 117 8.19 17.40 2.47
CA ILE A 117 8.85 16.19 2.97
C ILE A 117 10.33 16.26 2.58
N SER A 118 11.22 15.93 3.51
CA SER A 118 12.65 15.82 3.19
C SER A 118 12.88 14.71 2.17
N SER A 119 13.67 15.00 1.14
CA SER A 119 13.99 14.02 0.09
C SER A 119 14.77 12.81 0.64
N ASP A 120 14.47 11.61 0.15
CA ASP A 120 15.25 10.39 0.39
C ASP A 120 15.89 9.91 -0.92
N GLY A 121 16.96 10.62 -1.33
CA GLY A 121 17.66 10.33 -2.60
C GLY A 121 16.80 10.58 -3.85
N GLY A 122 15.76 11.43 -3.72
CA GLY A 122 14.80 11.70 -4.78
C GLY A 122 13.73 10.61 -4.98
N ARG A 123 13.70 9.54 -4.19
CA ARG A 123 12.61 8.54 -4.28
C ARG A 123 11.31 9.13 -3.74
N GLN A 124 10.18 8.72 -4.31
CA GLN A 124 8.88 9.20 -3.90
C GLN A 124 8.45 8.54 -2.60
N HIS A 125 7.92 9.32 -1.65
CA HIS A 125 7.20 8.80 -0.51
C HIS A 125 5.83 8.24 -0.96
N TYR A 126 5.63 6.93 -0.80
CA TYR A 126 4.42 6.25 -1.24
C TYR A 126 3.35 6.17 -0.15
N VAL A 127 3.74 5.72 1.05
CA VAL A 127 2.84 5.58 2.21
C VAL A 127 3.63 5.57 3.51
N ARG A 128 3.03 6.05 4.61
CA ARG A 128 3.58 5.87 5.96
C ARG A 128 3.54 4.39 6.37
N TRP A 129 4.62 3.91 6.97
CA TRP A 129 4.69 2.57 7.52
C TRP A 129 3.79 2.42 8.75
N ASN A 130 3.89 3.30 9.75
CA ASN A 130 2.91 3.35 10.82
C ASN A 130 1.65 4.03 10.29
N VAL A 131 0.54 3.30 10.22
CA VAL A 131 -0.69 3.80 9.62
C VAL A 131 -1.31 4.87 10.54
N PRO A 132 -1.44 6.13 10.10
CA PRO A 132 -2.05 7.16 10.92
C PRO A 132 -3.53 6.88 11.19
N SER A 133 -4.03 7.34 12.33
CA SER A 133 -5.46 7.28 12.68
C SER A 133 -6.32 8.35 11.99
N SER A 134 -5.70 9.21 11.18
CA SER A 134 -6.38 10.25 10.41
C SER A 134 -5.88 10.24 8.97
N ASP A 135 -6.75 10.66 8.07
CA ASP A 135 -6.43 10.77 6.65
C ASP A 135 -5.28 11.76 6.41
N TYR A 136 -4.52 11.51 5.36
CA TYR A 136 -3.49 12.41 4.88
C TYR A 136 -3.37 12.35 3.36
N ARG A 137 -2.74 13.37 2.79
CA ARG A 137 -2.45 13.41 1.35
C ARG A 137 -0.95 13.61 1.11
N LEU A 138 -0.43 12.88 0.14
CA LEU A 138 0.89 13.06 -0.44
C LEU A 138 0.71 13.69 -1.81
N VAL A 139 1.58 14.64 -2.12
CA VAL A 139 1.65 15.29 -3.43
C VAL A 139 3.11 15.29 -3.85
N ALA A 140 3.41 14.62 -4.95
CA ALA A 140 4.74 14.53 -5.52
C ALA A 140 4.74 15.10 -6.94
N ASP A 141 5.76 15.88 -7.27
CA ASP A 141 6.07 16.33 -8.62
C ASP A 141 7.50 15.89 -8.94
N GLY A 142 7.73 15.35 -10.14
CA GLY A 142 9.03 14.79 -10.48
C GLY A 142 9.21 14.43 -11.94
N THR A 143 10.20 13.59 -12.18
CA THR A 143 10.56 13.06 -13.50
C THR A 143 10.72 11.55 -13.43
N VAL A 144 10.23 10.86 -14.44
CA VAL A 144 10.52 9.46 -14.70
C VAL A 144 11.48 9.37 -15.87
N THR A 145 12.56 8.60 -15.73
CA THR A 145 13.54 8.36 -16.79
C THR A 145 13.52 6.89 -17.18
N GLU A 146 13.24 6.61 -18.45
CA GLU A 146 13.38 5.28 -19.03
C GLU A 146 14.87 4.95 -19.22
N GLN A 147 15.40 3.95 -18.52
CA GLN A 147 16.83 3.65 -18.54
C GLN A 147 17.33 3.21 -19.93
N GLY A 148 16.53 2.46 -20.69
CA GLY A 148 16.93 1.97 -22.02
C GLY A 148 17.11 3.08 -23.06
N SER A 149 16.33 4.16 -22.99
CA SER A 149 16.38 5.27 -23.94
C SER A 149 17.01 6.55 -23.36
N GLY A 150 17.11 6.65 -22.04
CA GLY A 150 17.47 7.86 -21.31
C GLY A 150 16.42 8.98 -21.40
N ARG A 151 15.25 8.73 -22.00
CA ARG A 151 14.23 9.76 -22.21
C ARG A 151 13.46 10.02 -20.92
N PRO A 152 13.42 11.28 -20.45
CA PRO A 152 12.61 11.66 -19.31
C PRO A 152 11.19 12.06 -19.72
N PHE A 153 10.24 11.90 -18.81
CA PHE A 153 8.93 12.56 -18.84
C PHE A 153 8.58 13.05 -17.44
N ARG A 154 7.78 14.10 -17.33
CA ARG A 154 7.38 14.69 -16.05
C ARG A 154 6.14 13.99 -15.53
N PHE A 155 6.03 13.91 -14.22
CA PHE A 155 4.85 13.39 -13.56
C PHE A 155 4.44 14.24 -12.36
N ARG A 156 3.18 14.05 -11.99
CA ARG A 156 2.59 14.47 -10.73
C ARG A 156 1.75 13.33 -10.18
N HIS A 157 2.03 12.93 -8.94
CA HIS A 157 1.27 11.90 -8.22
C HIS A 157 0.65 12.49 -6.98
N GLU A 158 -0.67 12.39 -6.88
CA GLU A 158 -1.42 12.77 -5.69
C GLU A 158 -2.03 11.52 -5.08
N GLN A 159 -1.74 11.27 -3.80
CA GLN A 159 -2.25 10.10 -3.08
C GLN A 159 -2.91 10.56 -1.79
N THR A 160 -4.21 10.31 -1.64
CA THR A 160 -4.90 10.44 -0.37
C THR A 160 -5.01 9.07 0.28
N TRP A 161 -4.52 8.96 1.50
CA TRP A 161 -4.55 7.74 2.30
C TRP A 161 -5.55 7.91 3.43
N GLY A 162 -6.59 7.08 3.41
CA GLY A 162 -7.61 7.01 4.45
C GLY A 162 -7.13 6.25 5.68
N ALA A 163 -7.53 6.71 6.86
CA ALA A 163 -7.36 5.98 8.11
C ALA A 163 -8.03 4.60 8.06
N PRO A 164 -7.60 3.63 8.89
CA PRO A 164 -8.25 2.33 8.96
C PRO A 164 -9.76 2.44 9.21
N ALA A 165 -10.55 1.91 8.29
CA ALA A 165 -12.01 2.00 8.33
C ALA A 165 -12.66 0.66 7.93
N PRO A 166 -13.90 0.38 8.38
CA PRO A 166 -14.65 -0.77 7.90
C PRO A 166 -14.85 -0.71 6.39
N CYS A 167 -14.70 -1.87 5.74
CA CYS A 167 -14.94 -2.08 4.32
C CYS A 167 -15.59 -3.45 4.12
N GLY A 168 -16.07 -3.74 2.91
CA GLY A 168 -16.58 -5.07 2.58
C GLY A 168 -16.48 -5.38 1.10
N SER A 169 -16.52 -6.67 0.77
CA SER A 169 -16.70 -7.20 -0.58
C SER A 169 -17.71 -8.35 -0.55
N ALA A 170 -18.30 -8.66 -1.70
CA ALA A 170 -19.28 -9.73 -1.82
C ALA A 170 -18.72 -11.09 -1.38
N ARG A 171 -17.43 -11.35 -1.66
CA ARG A 171 -16.81 -12.65 -1.40
C ARG A 171 -16.20 -12.81 -0.01
N PHE A 172 -15.59 -11.75 0.53
CA PHE A 172 -14.80 -11.84 1.77
C PHE A 172 -15.46 -11.13 2.96
N GLY A 173 -16.68 -10.60 2.78
CA GLY A 173 -17.45 -9.98 3.83
C GLY A 173 -16.79 -8.72 4.39
N ALA A 174 -17.13 -8.40 5.64
CA ALA A 174 -16.63 -7.20 6.32
C ALA A 174 -15.16 -7.35 6.75
N GLN A 175 -14.36 -6.33 6.50
CA GLN A 175 -12.94 -6.23 6.84
C GLN A 175 -12.62 -4.83 7.38
N THR A 176 -11.39 -4.64 7.85
CA THR A 176 -10.81 -3.29 8.06
C THR A 176 -9.85 -3.01 6.92
N CYS A 177 -10.02 -1.88 6.25
CA CYS A 177 -9.16 -1.46 5.13
C CYS A 177 -8.46 -0.14 5.43
N VAL A 178 -7.30 0.05 4.78
CA VAL A 178 -6.85 1.39 4.39
C VAL A 178 -7.25 1.61 2.93
N THR A 179 -7.54 2.86 2.58
CA THR A 179 -7.90 3.22 1.20
C THR A 179 -6.88 4.20 0.65
N GLN A 180 -6.35 3.90 -0.52
CA GLN A 180 -5.55 4.84 -1.30
C GLN A 180 -6.42 5.38 -2.43
N THR A 181 -6.65 6.67 -2.47
CA THR A 181 -7.20 7.36 -3.65
C THR A 181 -6.06 8.09 -4.34
N GLU A 182 -5.75 7.69 -5.56
CA GLU A 182 -4.62 8.24 -6.30
C GLU A 182 -5.04 8.92 -7.59
N THR A 183 -4.27 9.94 -7.95
CA THR A 183 -4.31 10.60 -9.24
C THR A 183 -2.90 10.64 -9.80
N TRP A 184 -2.71 10.08 -10.99
CA TRP A 184 -1.45 10.17 -11.71
C TRP A 184 -1.64 11.06 -12.93
N SER A 185 -0.71 11.99 -13.13
CA SER A 185 -0.65 12.84 -14.32
C SER A 185 0.76 12.87 -14.86
N ASP A 186 0.91 12.80 -16.18
CA ASP A 186 2.21 12.82 -16.84
C ASP A 186 2.12 13.48 -18.22
N ASP A 187 3.28 13.76 -18.82
CA ASP A 187 3.39 14.18 -20.21
C ASP A 187 4.04 13.11 -21.10
N LYS A 188 3.99 11.85 -20.68
CA LYS A 188 4.52 10.73 -21.45
C LYS A 188 3.78 10.66 -22.79
N ASP A 189 4.54 10.43 -23.85
CA ASP A 189 4.04 10.35 -25.24
C ASP A 189 3.42 11.66 -25.78
N LEU A 190 3.60 12.80 -25.08
CA LEU A 190 3.23 14.13 -25.59
C LEU A 190 4.44 14.86 -26.22
N PRO A 191 4.21 15.84 -27.11
CA PRO A 191 5.28 16.71 -27.58
C PRO A 191 6.02 17.39 -26.42
N ALA A 192 7.34 17.57 -26.55
CA ALA A 192 8.16 18.23 -25.53
C ALA A 192 7.58 19.60 -25.14
N GLY A 193 7.48 19.85 -23.83
CA GLY A 193 6.90 21.09 -23.28
C GLY A 193 5.37 21.08 -23.13
N SER A 194 4.67 20.02 -23.55
CA SER A 194 3.23 19.87 -23.33
C SER A 194 2.89 19.89 -21.84
N PRO A 195 1.73 20.41 -21.42
CA PRO A 195 1.30 20.28 -20.02
C PRO A 195 1.08 18.80 -19.67
N ILE A 196 1.42 18.43 -18.43
CA ILE A 196 1.06 17.11 -17.89
C ILE A 196 -0.46 16.94 -17.88
N ARG A 197 -0.94 15.71 -18.11
CA ARG A 197 -2.36 15.38 -18.17
C ARG A 197 -2.64 14.21 -17.25
N ARG A 198 -3.81 14.24 -16.62
CA ARG A 198 -4.27 13.13 -15.79
C ARG A 198 -4.50 11.89 -16.65
N THR A 199 -3.80 10.81 -16.33
CA THR A 199 -3.89 9.51 -17.01
C THR A 199 -4.48 8.43 -16.11
N LEU A 200 -4.51 8.64 -14.78
CA LEU A 200 -5.13 7.75 -13.80
C LEU A 200 -5.90 8.53 -12.72
N HIS A 201 -7.03 7.98 -12.30
CA HIS A 201 -7.70 8.33 -11.06
C HIS A 201 -8.43 7.09 -10.55
N ARG A 202 -8.05 6.59 -9.37
CA ARG A 202 -8.67 5.40 -8.77
C ARG A 202 -8.58 5.40 -7.25
N SER A 203 -9.45 4.64 -6.61
CA SER A 203 -9.41 4.26 -5.21
C SER A 203 -9.17 2.76 -5.08
N ILE A 204 -8.18 2.37 -4.30
CA ILE A 204 -7.87 0.97 -3.96
C ILE A 204 -8.08 0.78 -2.47
N LYS A 205 -8.95 -0.17 -2.11
CA LYS A 205 -9.08 -0.67 -0.74
C LYS A 205 -8.11 -1.82 -0.51
N ILE A 206 -7.34 -1.75 0.57
CA ILE A 206 -6.34 -2.74 0.96
C ILE A 206 -6.77 -3.31 2.31
N ALA A 207 -7.16 -4.58 2.34
CA ALA A 207 -7.77 -5.19 3.51
C ALA A 207 -6.72 -5.81 4.45
N LYS A 208 -6.86 -5.53 5.75
CA LYS A 208 -5.98 -6.06 6.80
C LYS A 208 -5.95 -7.59 6.74
N GLY A 209 -4.77 -8.17 6.66
CA GLY A 209 -4.54 -9.61 6.61
C GLY A 209 -4.80 -10.29 5.27
N LEU A 210 -5.38 -9.59 4.28
CA LEU A 210 -5.67 -10.13 2.95
C LEU A 210 -4.75 -9.58 1.86
N GLY A 211 -4.48 -8.27 1.86
CA GLY A 211 -3.61 -7.65 0.87
C GLY A 211 -4.28 -6.57 0.02
N MET A 212 -3.68 -6.37 -1.15
CA MET A 212 -4.06 -5.37 -2.13
C MET A 212 -5.39 -5.72 -2.84
N ALA A 213 -5.96 -4.72 -3.53
CA ALA A 213 -7.09 -4.89 -4.44
C ALA A 213 -8.30 -5.60 -3.83
N PHE A 214 -8.63 -5.30 -2.57
CA PHE A 214 -9.84 -5.80 -1.92
C PHE A 214 -11.09 -5.32 -2.65
N ALA A 215 -11.08 -4.04 -3.01
CA ALA A 215 -11.93 -3.47 -4.03
C ALA A 215 -11.15 -2.35 -4.73
N ILE A 216 -11.46 -2.12 -6.01
CA ILE A 216 -10.93 -1.01 -6.80
C ILE A 216 -12.09 -0.30 -7.47
N ASP A 217 -12.12 1.01 -7.33
CA ASP A 217 -12.99 1.92 -8.06
C ASP A 217 -12.08 2.82 -8.90
N GLN A 218 -12.19 2.78 -10.23
CA GLN A 218 -11.40 3.63 -11.11
C GLN A 218 -12.33 4.54 -11.91
N ASP A 219 -11.92 5.79 -12.14
CA ASP A 219 -12.66 6.78 -12.93
C ASP A 219 -11.93 7.18 -14.22
N VAL A 220 -10.60 7.14 -14.22
CA VAL A 220 -9.75 7.55 -15.36
C VAL A 220 -8.73 6.45 -15.67
N PRO A 221 -8.53 6.09 -16.97
CA PRO A 221 -9.10 6.73 -18.17
C PRO A 221 -10.56 6.39 -18.47
N SER A 222 -11.13 5.40 -17.79
CA SER A 222 -12.55 5.04 -17.90
C SER A 222 -13.03 4.46 -16.58
N ALA A 223 -14.32 4.60 -16.32
CA ALA A 223 -14.93 4.14 -15.09
C ALA A 223 -15.08 2.61 -15.06
N TRP A 224 -14.59 1.96 -14.01
CA TRP A 224 -14.84 0.54 -13.73
C TRP A 224 -14.66 0.21 -12.25
N HIS A 225 -15.21 -0.94 -11.86
CA HIS A 225 -15.15 -1.46 -10.50
C HIS A 225 -14.72 -2.92 -10.51
N ALA A 226 -13.91 -3.34 -9.54
CA ALA A 226 -13.57 -4.74 -9.31
C ALA A 226 -13.49 -5.07 -7.81
N GLU A 227 -13.76 -6.32 -7.47
CA GLU A 227 -13.57 -6.86 -6.13
C GLU A 227 -12.61 -8.05 -6.14
N ALA A 228 -12.01 -8.31 -4.99
CA ALA A 228 -11.18 -9.48 -4.82
C ALA A 228 -11.95 -10.79 -5.05
N THR A 229 -11.31 -11.72 -5.76
CA THR A 229 -11.82 -13.06 -6.07
C THR A 229 -11.01 -14.17 -5.41
N ALA A 230 -9.73 -13.94 -5.10
CA ALA A 230 -8.88 -14.92 -4.42
C ALA A 230 -7.70 -14.26 -3.70
N TYR A 231 -7.17 -14.93 -2.67
CA TYR A 231 -5.94 -14.57 -1.97
C TYR A 231 -5.18 -15.83 -1.57
N TRP A 232 -3.84 -15.78 -1.61
CA TRP A 232 -2.98 -16.88 -1.15
C TRP A 232 -1.58 -16.41 -0.73
N LYS A 233 -0.87 -17.30 -0.03
CA LYS A 233 0.54 -17.17 0.39
C LYS A 233 1.33 -18.39 -0.09
N TRP A 234 2.64 -18.26 -0.33
CA TRP A 234 3.52 -19.36 -0.77
C TRP A 234 4.97 -19.20 -0.29
#